data_AF-A0A5C8LA82-F1
#
_entry.id   AF-A0A5C8LA82-F1
#
_cell.length_a   1.000
_cell.length_b   1.000
_cell.length_c   1.000
_cell.angle_alpha   90.00
_cell.angle_beta   90.00
_cell.angle_gamma   90.00
#
_symmetry.space_group_name_H-M   'P 1'
#
loop_
_entity.id
_entity.type
_entity.pdbx_description
1 polymer ?
#
loop_
_entity_poly.entity_id
_entity_poly.type
_entity_poly.pdbx_seq_one_letter_code
_entity_poly.pdbx_strand_id
1 'polypeptide(L)'
;MKTTSSPIIVGRCDVADFPLLAIKDIAIKIDTGAYTSSIHCKDIQVKENKLHCVFLDPEHPEYNGKSFVFDQFKQKKVKSSNGQVQLRYLIKTRIFLFEQEYPIELTLSDREEMNFPILIGRKFLTHRFIVDVSKENLSKLNKPH
;
A
#
# COMPACT_ATOMS: atom_id res chain seq x y z
N MET A 1 -4.99 -30.55 -11.25
CA MET A 1 -3.64 -29.96 -11.32
C MET A 1 -3.79 -28.45 -11.25
N LYS A 2 -3.22 -27.76 -10.25
CA LYS A 2 -3.23 -26.28 -10.21
C LYS A 2 -2.14 -25.81 -11.17
N THR A 3 -2.52 -25.16 -12.27
CA THR A 3 -1.59 -24.48 -13.17
C THR A 3 -0.85 -23.42 -12.37
N THR A 4 0.43 -23.65 -12.07
CA THR A 4 1.29 -22.63 -11.47
C THR A 4 1.63 -21.62 -12.56
N SER A 5 0.87 -20.53 -12.64
CA SER A 5 1.27 -19.37 -13.43
C SER A 5 2.61 -18.87 -12.91
N SER A 6 3.57 -18.64 -13.80
CA SER A 6 4.84 -18.02 -13.43
C SER A 6 4.61 -16.72 -12.67
N PRO A 7 5.37 -16.43 -11.60
CA PRO A 7 5.21 -15.19 -10.83
C PRO A 7 5.48 -13.98 -11.72
N ILE A 8 4.70 -12.91 -11.53
CA ILE A 8 4.81 -11.66 -12.29
C ILE A 8 6.10 -10.93 -11.85
N ILE A 9 6.87 -10.41 -12.79
CA ILE A 9 8.04 -9.58 -12.46
C ILE A 9 7.57 -8.15 -12.17
N VAL A 10 7.91 -7.62 -10.99
CA VAL A 10 7.68 -6.23 -10.60
C VAL A 10 9.01 -5.50 -10.40
N GLY A 11 9.04 -4.21 -10.75
CA GLY A 11 10.21 -3.36 -10.54
C GLY A 11 10.40 -2.94 -9.07
N ARG A 12 11.40 -2.09 -8.79
CA ARG A 12 11.62 -1.49 -7.45
C ARG A 12 10.55 -0.44 -7.07
N CYS A 13 9.84 0.10 -8.05
CA CYS A 13 8.67 0.94 -7.88
C CYS A 13 7.68 0.70 -9.02
N ASP A 14 6.42 1.07 -8.80
CA ASP A 14 5.36 1.01 -9.81
C ASP A 14 4.26 2.04 -9.49
N VAL A 15 3.16 1.99 -10.23
CA VAL A 15 1.89 2.66 -9.87
C VAL A 15 0.80 1.64 -9.59
N ALA A 16 -0.12 1.97 -8.69
CA ALA A 16 -1.28 1.13 -8.40
C ALA A 16 -2.54 1.96 -8.17
N ASP A 17 -3.69 1.29 -8.18
CA ASP A 17 -4.95 1.88 -7.71
C ASP A 17 -5.39 1.21 -6.41
N PHE A 18 -6.06 1.97 -5.55
CA PHE A 18 -6.73 1.46 -4.37
C PHE A 18 -8.21 1.84 -4.47
N PRO A 19 -9.04 1.04 -5.18
CA PRO A 19 -10.41 1.43 -5.54
C PRO A 19 -11.29 1.71 -4.32
N LEU A 20 -11.14 0.93 -3.24
CA LEU A 20 -11.91 1.15 -2.00
C LEU A 20 -11.44 2.37 -1.19
N LEU A 21 -10.29 2.93 -1.53
CA LEU A 21 -9.76 4.16 -0.95
C LEU A 21 -9.91 5.37 -1.90
N ALA A 22 -10.54 5.18 -3.07
CA ALA A 22 -10.66 6.19 -4.11
C ALA A 22 -9.32 6.87 -4.48
N ILE A 23 -8.23 6.09 -4.52
CA ILE A 23 -6.89 6.51 -4.93
C ILE A 23 -6.56 5.80 -6.25
N LYS A 24 -6.04 6.54 -7.23
CA LYS A 24 -5.65 6.03 -8.55
C LYS A 24 -4.24 6.48 -8.92
N ASP A 25 -3.57 5.68 -9.74
CA ASP A 25 -2.24 5.92 -10.30
C ASP A 25 -1.18 6.34 -9.25
N ILE A 26 -1.34 5.88 -8.00
CA ILE A 26 -0.47 6.28 -6.89
C ILE A 26 0.88 5.58 -6.98
N ALA A 27 1.95 6.34 -6.78
CA ALA A 27 3.30 5.80 -6.74
C ALA A 27 3.47 4.85 -5.55
N ILE A 28 3.96 3.64 -5.83
CA ILE A 28 4.27 2.63 -4.81
C ILE A 28 5.74 2.25 -4.89
N LYS A 29 6.36 2.05 -3.73
CA LYS A 29 7.68 1.44 -3.63
C LYS A 29 7.55 -0.03 -3.25
N ILE A 30 8.23 -0.90 -3.99
CA ILE A 30 8.34 -2.32 -3.62
C ILE A 30 9.45 -2.46 -2.58
N ASP A 31 9.07 -2.86 -1.36
CA ASP A 31 9.96 -2.86 -0.21
C ASP A 31 10.07 -4.28 0.37
N THR A 32 11.09 -5.00 -0.07
CA THR A 32 11.41 -6.34 0.44
C THR A 32 11.91 -6.31 1.88
N GLY A 33 12.28 -5.15 2.44
CA GLY A 33 12.63 -4.96 3.86
C GLY A 33 11.39 -4.93 4.76
N ALA A 34 10.26 -4.40 4.27
CA ALA A 34 9.00 -4.34 4.99
C ALA A 34 8.25 -5.68 4.96
N TYR A 35 7.76 -6.15 6.11
CA TYR A 35 6.90 -7.34 6.13
C TYR A 35 5.47 -7.04 5.69
N THR A 36 4.86 -5.99 6.25
CA THR A 36 3.49 -5.55 5.93
C THR A 36 3.56 -4.23 5.17
N SER A 37 2.72 -4.10 4.16
CA SER A 37 2.59 -2.86 3.39
C SER A 37 2.09 -1.71 4.27
N SER A 38 2.45 -0.48 3.90
CA SER A 38 2.05 0.73 4.63
C SER A 38 1.60 1.83 3.69
N ILE A 39 0.72 2.70 4.17
CA ILE A 39 0.21 3.86 3.44
C ILE A 39 0.35 5.12 4.30
N HIS A 40 0.72 6.22 3.65
CA HIS A 40 0.75 7.55 4.23
C HIS A 40 -0.67 8.00 4.57
N CYS A 41 -0.86 8.45 5.80
CA CYS A 41 -2.17 8.72 6.35
C CYS A 41 -2.07 9.71 7.52
N LYS A 42 -2.96 10.70 7.55
CA LYS A 42 -3.10 11.72 8.60
C LYS A 42 -4.43 11.59 9.35
N ASP A 43 -4.56 12.34 10.44
CA ASP A 43 -5.76 12.44 11.28
C ASP A 43 -6.30 11.08 11.76
N ILE A 44 -5.37 10.15 12.09
CA ILE A 44 -5.71 8.80 12.48
C ILE A 44 -6.26 8.78 13.91
N GLN A 45 -7.56 8.55 14.06
CA GLN A 45 -8.24 8.58 15.35
C GLN A 45 -9.33 7.50 15.44
N VAL A 46 -9.51 6.92 16.62
CA VAL A 46 -10.63 6.00 16.89
C VAL A 46 -11.71 6.77 17.62
N LYS A 47 -12.92 6.82 17.04
CA LYS A 47 -14.12 7.43 17.63
C LYS A 47 -15.26 6.43 17.54
N GLU A 48 -15.97 6.20 18.64
CA GLU A 48 -17.12 5.28 18.67
C GLU A 48 -16.81 3.88 18.09
N ASN A 49 -15.62 3.34 18.41
CA ASN A 49 -15.10 2.07 17.88
C ASN A 49 -14.90 2.01 16.35
N LYS A 50 -14.88 3.16 15.68
CA LYS A 50 -14.55 3.28 14.26
C LYS A 50 -13.24 4.02 14.08
N LEU A 51 -12.43 3.57 13.11
CA LEU A 51 -11.17 4.22 12.77
C LEU A 51 -11.42 5.27 11.69
N HIS A 52 -11.16 6.53 12.03
CA HIS A 52 -11.19 7.66 11.11
C HIS A 52 -9.78 8.02 10.67
N CYS A 53 -9.61 8.37 9.41
CA CYS A 53 -8.35 8.90 8.90
C CYS A 53 -8.51 9.61 7.55
N VAL A 54 -7.46 10.29 7.10
CA VAL A 54 -7.36 10.91 5.77
C VAL A 54 -6.12 10.36 5.08
N PHE A 55 -6.23 9.95 3.82
CA PHE A 55 -5.09 9.45 3.06
C PHE A 55 -4.47 10.57 2.24
N LEU A 56 -3.14 10.56 2.16
CA LEU A 56 -2.34 11.55 1.43
C LEU A 56 -2.44 12.97 2.00
N ASP A 57 -1.54 13.85 1.55
CA ASP A 57 -1.48 15.26 1.93
C ASP A 57 -2.21 16.13 0.90
N PRO A 58 -2.77 17.30 1.27
CA PRO A 58 -3.40 18.23 0.33
C PRO A 58 -2.57 18.62 -0.90
N GLU A 59 -1.25 18.63 -0.75
CA GLU A 59 -0.29 18.93 -1.81
C GLU A 59 -0.06 17.76 -2.77
N HIS A 60 -0.47 16.54 -2.39
CA HIS A 60 -0.34 15.35 -3.21
C HIS A 60 -1.37 15.36 -4.36
N PRO A 61 -0.99 15.14 -5.63
CA PRO A 61 -1.92 15.26 -6.77
C PRO A 61 -3.17 14.37 -6.71
N GLU A 62 -3.07 13.24 -6.01
CA GLU A 62 -4.05 12.17 -5.86
C GLU A 62 -4.85 12.33 -4.54
N TYR A 63 -4.59 13.38 -3.77
CA TYR A 63 -5.38 13.72 -2.60
C TYR A 63 -6.81 14.06 -3.00
N ASN A 64 -7.76 13.47 -2.29
CA ASN A 64 -9.18 13.61 -2.60
C ASN A 64 -9.98 14.35 -1.51
N GLY A 65 -9.33 14.80 -0.44
CA GLY A 65 -9.99 15.53 0.66
C GLY A 65 -10.96 14.70 1.50
N LYS A 66 -11.06 13.39 1.27
CA LYS A 66 -12.06 12.55 1.93
C LYS A 66 -11.53 11.99 3.24
N SER A 67 -12.37 12.08 4.27
CA SER A 67 -12.21 11.25 5.45
C SER A 67 -12.74 9.85 5.19
N PHE A 68 -11.98 8.85 5.60
CA PHE A 68 -12.35 7.45 5.55
C PHE A 68 -12.67 6.95 6.96
N VAL A 69 -13.69 6.11 7.04
CA VAL A 69 -14.14 5.48 8.29
C VAL A 69 -14.13 3.97 8.10
N PHE A 70 -13.48 3.25 9.01
CA PHE A 70 -13.39 1.79 8.98
C PHE A 70 -14.01 1.19 10.24
N ASP A 71 -15.00 0.32 10.06
CA ASP A 71 -15.59 -0.48 11.14
C ASP A 71 -14.69 -1.67 11.54
N GLN A 72 -13.75 -2.05 10.68
CA GLN A 72 -12.83 -3.15 10.92
C GLN A 72 -11.38 -2.71 10.77
N PHE A 73 -10.65 -2.74 11.88
CA PHE A 73 -9.22 -2.48 11.92
C PHE A 73 -8.56 -3.32 13.02
N LYS A 74 -7.24 -3.42 12.97
CA LYS A 74 -6.43 -4.07 14.02
C LYS A 74 -5.30 -3.15 14.44
N GLN A 75 -4.79 -3.32 15.65
CA GLN A 75 -3.51 -2.72 16.03
C GLN A 75 -2.38 -3.71 15.77
N LYS A 76 -1.25 -3.21 15.29
CA LYS A 76 -0.06 -4.00 14.98
C LYS A 76 1.19 -3.29 15.46
N LYS A 77 2.04 -4.01 16.19
CA LYS A 77 3.40 -3.54 16.50
C LYS A 77 4.24 -3.61 15.23
N VAL A 78 4.79 -2.47 14.83
CA VAL A 78 5.68 -2.33 13.67
C VAL A 78 7.03 -1.85 14.16
N LYS A 79 8.08 -2.60 13.84
CA LYS A 79 9.47 -2.22 14.11
C LYS A 79 10.06 -1.58 12.86
N SER A 80 10.50 -0.33 12.95
CA SER A 80 11.19 0.36 11.86
C SER A 80 12.66 -0.08 11.76
N SER A 81 13.31 0.29 10.65
CA SER A 81 14.73 0.01 10.40
C SER A 81 15.65 0.63 11.46
N ASN A 82 15.28 1.75 12.05
CA ASN A 82 15.99 2.39 13.17
C ASN A 82 15.77 1.69 14.54
N GLY A 83 15.06 0.57 14.57
CA GLY A 83 14.83 -0.23 15.76
C GLY A 83 13.64 0.21 16.64
N GLN A 84 13.05 1.38 16.37
CA GLN A 84 11.88 1.86 17.12
C GLN A 84 10.66 0.98 16.86
N VAL A 85 9.85 0.76 17.89
CA VAL A 85 8.60 0.00 17.81
C VAL A 85 7.44 0.96 18.01
N GLN A 86 6.51 0.95 17.05
CA GLN A 86 5.30 1.76 17.08
C GLN A 86 4.07 0.86 16.98
N LEU A 87 2.99 1.25 17.66
CA LEU A 87 1.68 0.63 17.46
C LEU A 87 0.98 1.37 16.32
N ARG A 88 0.62 0.64 15.25
CA ARG A 88 -0.07 1.20 14.09
C ARG A 88 -1.40 0.52 13.86
N TYR A 89 -2.37 1.26 13.34
CA TYR A 89 -3.61 0.67 12.86
C TYR A 89 -3.39 -0.03 11.53
N LEU A 90 -4.07 -1.14 11.33
CA LEU A 90 -4.04 -1.96 10.13
C LEU A 90 -5.46 -2.10 9.61
N ILE A 91 -5.62 -1.77 8.33
CA ILE A 91 -6.87 -1.94 7.58
C ILE A 91 -6.69 -2.99 6.50
N LYS A 92 -7.82 -3.52 6.02
CA LYS A 92 -7.89 -4.35 4.82
C LYS A 92 -8.52 -3.53 3.70
N THR A 93 -7.95 -3.62 2.52
CA THR A 93 -8.48 -2.96 1.31
C THR A 93 -8.14 -3.80 0.07
N ARG A 94 -8.33 -3.21 -1.10
CA ARG A 94 -8.02 -3.81 -2.40
C ARG A 94 -7.00 -2.94 -3.13
N ILE A 95 -6.06 -3.59 -3.80
CA ILE A 95 -5.06 -2.98 -4.67
C ILE A 95 -5.25 -3.53 -6.08
N PHE A 96 -5.29 -2.65 -7.08
CA PHE A 96 -5.25 -3.00 -8.49
C PHE A 96 -3.84 -2.76 -9.03
N LEU A 97 -3.20 -3.82 -9.53
CA LEU A 97 -1.82 -3.81 -10.00
C LEU A 97 -1.62 -4.95 -11.03
N PHE A 98 -0.96 -4.68 -12.15
CA PHE A 98 -0.83 -5.63 -13.28
C PHE A 98 -2.18 -6.19 -13.74
N GLU A 99 -3.14 -5.30 -14.00
CA GLU A 99 -4.49 -5.62 -14.50
C GLU A 99 -5.31 -6.56 -13.59
N GLN A 100 -4.87 -6.72 -12.34
CA GLN A 100 -5.47 -7.65 -11.39
C GLN A 100 -5.73 -6.96 -10.07
N GLU A 101 -6.85 -7.32 -9.45
CA GLU A 101 -7.25 -6.80 -8.15
C GLU A 101 -6.99 -7.83 -7.05
N TYR A 102 -6.26 -7.41 -6.01
CA TYR A 102 -5.86 -8.27 -4.91
C TYR A 102 -6.30 -7.71 -3.56
N PRO A 103 -6.61 -8.57 -2.57
CA PRO A 103 -6.73 -8.13 -1.18
C PRO A 103 -5.34 -7.76 -0.63
N ILE A 104 -5.27 -6.67 0.14
CA ILE A 104 -4.05 -6.21 0.80
C ILE A 104 -4.35 -5.70 2.20
N GLU A 105 -3.37 -5.87 3.09
CA GLU A 105 -3.37 -5.25 4.42
C GLU A 105 -2.39 -4.07 4.41
N LEU A 106 -2.86 -2.92 4.89
CA LEU A 106 -2.05 -1.70 5.00
C LEU A 106 -2.00 -1.26 6.45
N THR A 107 -0.80 -1.00 6.97
CA THR A 107 -0.67 -0.22 8.21
C THR A 107 -0.74 1.27 7.88
N LEU A 108 -1.50 2.02 8.67
CA LEU A 108 -1.56 3.48 8.59
C LEU A 108 -0.34 4.06 9.29
N SER A 109 0.35 4.97 8.61
CA SER A 109 1.55 5.63 9.15
C SER A 109 1.67 7.05 8.64
N ASP A 110 2.14 7.93 9.49
CA ASP A 110 2.64 9.22 9.03
C ASP A 110 3.99 9.03 8.33
N ARG A 111 4.12 9.62 7.14
CA ARG A 111 5.22 9.45 6.18
C ARG A 111 5.43 10.72 5.36
N GLU A 112 5.01 11.88 5.87
CA GLU A 112 5.06 13.18 5.17
C GLU A 112 6.42 13.48 4.53
N GLU A 113 7.53 13.11 5.19
CA GLU A 113 8.89 13.35 4.68
C GLU A 113 9.38 12.33 3.62
N MET A 114 8.56 11.36 3.21
CA MET A 114 9.00 10.23 2.39
C MET A 114 8.54 10.33 0.93
N ASN A 115 9.45 10.07 -0.01
CA ASN A 115 9.21 10.12 -1.46
C ASN A 115 8.12 9.18 -2.02
N PHE A 116 7.68 8.18 -1.23
CA PHE A 116 6.63 7.26 -1.65
C PHE A 116 5.55 7.19 -0.57
N PRO A 117 4.29 7.50 -0.92
CA PRO A 117 3.17 7.44 0.02
C PRO A 117 2.87 5.98 0.41
N ILE A 118 3.23 5.01 -0.41
CA ILE A 118 2.92 3.59 -0.19
C ILE A 118 4.17 2.72 -0.30
N LEU A 119 4.35 1.83 0.68
CA LEU A 119 5.31 0.74 0.64
C LEU A 119 4.57 -0.59 0.49
N ILE A 120 5.02 -1.42 -0.45
CA ILE A 120 4.50 -2.77 -0.68
C ILE A 120 5.44 -3.78 -0.05
N GLY A 121 5.01 -4.41 1.03
CA GLY A 121 5.81 -5.35 1.81
C GLY A 121 5.69 -6.80 1.36
N ARG A 122 6.58 -7.64 1.90
CA ARG A 122 6.69 -9.07 1.55
C ARG A 122 5.39 -9.85 1.67
N LYS A 123 4.53 -9.58 2.67
CA LYS A 123 3.25 -10.29 2.84
C LYS A 123 2.35 -10.21 1.60
N PHE A 124 2.37 -9.07 0.90
CA PHE A 124 1.65 -8.92 -0.37
C PHE A 124 2.41 -9.58 -1.53
N LEU A 125 3.74 -9.42 -1.57
CA LEU A 125 4.58 -9.89 -2.67
C LEU A 125 4.69 -11.42 -2.76
N THR A 126 4.74 -12.10 -1.60
CA THR A 126 4.95 -13.54 -1.51
C THR A 126 3.91 -14.32 -2.31
N HIS A 127 4.38 -15.31 -3.08
CA HIS A 127 3.61 -16.15 -4.01
C HIS A 127 2.99 -15.44 -5.22
N ARG A 128 3.24 -14.14 -5.43
CA ARG A 128 2.67 -13.37 -6.55
C ARG A 128 3.73 -12.78 -7.46
N PHE A 129 4.79 -12.23 -6.88
CA PHE A 129 5.75 -11.40 -7.60
C PHE A 129 7.21 -11.83 -7.39
N ILE A 130 8.03 -11.66 -8.42
CA ILE A 130 9.49 -11.58 -8.34
C ILE A 130 9.89 -10.11 -8.47
N VAL A 131 10.74 -9.62 -7.58
CA VAL A 131 11.20 -8.23 -7.61
C VAL A 131 12.50 -8.13 -8.40
N ASP A 132 12.46 -7.41 -9.52
CA ASP A 132 13.65 -7.04 -10.30
C ASP A 132 14.01 -5.58 -10.00
N VAL A 133 15.08 -5.40 -9.21
CA VAL A 133 15.55 -4.08 -8.78
C VAL A 133 16.14 -3.24 -9.91
N SER A 134 16.41 -3.84 -11.08
CA SER A 134 16.87 -3.13 -12.28
C SER A 134 15.75 -2.47 -13.08
N LYS A 135 14.48 -2.71 -12.70
CA LYS A 135 13.29 -2.25 -13.42
C LYS A 135 12.41 -1.33 -12.57
N GLU A 136 11.58 -0.54 -13.21
CA GLU A 136 10.58 0.35 -12.62
C GLU A 136 9.33 0.42 -13.50
N ASN A 137 8.16 0.65 -12.91
CA ASN A 137 6.90 0.93 -13.62
C ASN A 137 6.49 -0.13 -14.66
N LEU A 138 6.75 -1.40 -14.36
CA LEU A 138 6.45 -2.49 -15.30
C LEU A 138 4.95 -2.69 -15.51
N SER A 139 4.10 -2.32 -14.55
CA SER A 139 2.64 -2.42 -14.72
C SER A 139 2.11 -1.49 -15.82
N LYS A 140 2.79 -0.36 -16.09
CA LYS A 140 2.39 0.59 -17.13
C LYS A 140 2.60 0.06 -18.54
N LEU A 141 3.57 -0.83 -18.74
CA LEU A 141 3.84 -1.44 -20.04
C LEU A 141 2.71 -2.36 -20.52
N ASN A 142 1.81 -2.75 -19.60
CA ASN A 142 0.71 -3.65 -19.87
C ASN A 142 -0.66 -2.95 -19.96
N LYS A 143 -0.78 -1.64 -19.70
CA LYS A 143 -2.09 -0.95 -19.84
C LYS A 143 -2.42 -0.78 -21.34
N PRO A 144 -3.51 -1.34 -21.88
CA PRO A 144 -3.95 -0.99 -23.24
C PRO A 144 -4.29 0.50 -23.30
N HIS A 145 -3.84 1.16 -24.36
CA HIS A 145 -4.14 2.56 -24.67
C HIS A 145 -5.64 2.80 -24.86
#